data_AF-A0A173Z724-F1
#
_entry.id   AF-A0A173Z724-F1
#
_cell.length_a   1.000
_cell.length_b   1.000
_cell.length_c   1.000
_cell.angle_alpha   90.00
_cell.angle_beta   90.00
_cell.angle_gamma   90.00
#
_symmetry.space_group_name_H-M   'P 1'
#
loop_
_entity.id
_entity.type
_entity.pdbx_description
1 polymer ?
#
loop_
_entity_poly.entity_id
_entity_poly.type
_entity_poly.pdbx_seq_one_letter_code
_entity_poly.pdbx_strand_id
1 'polypeptide(L)' 'MRDTVLVSIDYNDKTNNGVLCVGRQLPNKGVTIVNAIDGPEAKELFEKLITKKAVKK' A
#
# COMPACT_ATOMS: atom_id res chain seq x y z
N MET A 1 9.53 10.02 17.77
CA MET A 1 8.51 10.40 16.78
C MET A 1 8.23 9.17 15.94
N ARG A 2 6.97 8.75 15.79
CA ARG A 2 6.62 7.57 14.98
C ARG A 2 6.54 8.00 13.52
N ASP A 3 7.35 7.40 12.67
CA ASP A 3 7.24 7.58 11.22
C ASP A 3 6.35 6.48 10.67
N THR A 4 5.12 6.85 10.28
CA THR A 4 4.11 5.88 9.85
C THR A 4 3.84 6.09 8.36
N VAL A 5 4.07 5.02 7.60
CA VAL A 5 3.62 4.88 6.22
C VAL A 5 2.34 4.06 6.22
N LEU A 6 1.31 4.57 5.55
CA LEU A 6 0.05 3.89 5.28
C LEU A 6 0.01 3.53 3.80
N VAL A 7 -0.38 2.30 3.49
CA VAL A 7 -0.47 1.81 2.11
C VAL A 7 -1.89 1.33 1.86
N SER A 8 -2.47 1.75 0.75
CA SER A 8 -3.75 1.28 0.25
C SER A 8 -3.64 0.92 -1.23
N ILE A 9 -4.56 0.09 -1.72
CA ILE A 9 -4.68 -0.21 -3.14
C ILE A 9 -6.11 0.08 -3.60
N ASP A 10 -6.23 0.76 -4.74
CA ASP A 10 -7.47 0.80 -5.53
C ASP A 10 -7.27 -0.14 -6.72
N TYR A 11 -7.96 -1.27 -6.72
CA TYR A 11 -7.74 -2.36 -7.68
C TYR A 11 -9.06 -2.82 -8.30
N ASN A 12 -9.05 -3.02 -9.62
CA ASN A 12 -10.17 -3.55 -10.38
C ASN A 12 -9.85 -4.96 -10.89
N ASP A 13 -10.44 -5.97 -10.25
CA ASP A 13 -10.26 -7.38 -10.60
C ASP A 13 -10.69 -7.74 -12.03
N LYS A 14 -11.59 -6.97 -12.66
CA LYS A 14 -12.05 -7.25 -14.03
C LYS A 14 -11.05 -6.81 -15.09
N THR A 15 -10.32 -5.73 -14.82
CA THR A 15 -9.38 -5.13 -15.78
C THR A 15 -7.92 -5.41 -15.42
N ASN A 16 -7.68 -6.02 -14.26
CA ASN A 16 -6.36 -6.29 -13.71
C ASN A 16 -5.49 -5.02 -13.57
N ASN A 17 -6.15 -3.88 -13.41
CA ASN A 17 -5.53 -2.57 -13.23
C ASN A 17 -5.75 -2.10 -11.81
N GLY A 18 -4.74 -1.46 -11.24
CA GLY A 18 -4.90 -0.76 -9.98
C GLY A 18 -3.77 0.20 -9.70
N VAL A 19 -3.95 0.97 -8.64
CA VAL A 19 -3.00 1.95 -8.14
C VAL A 19 -2.78 1.70 -6.66
N LEU A 20 -1.53 1.51 -6.28
CA LEU A 20 -1.09 1.46 -4.89
C LEU A 20 -0.74 2.87 -4.43
N CYS A 21 -1.47 3.37 -3.45
CA CYS A 21 -1.27 4.69 -2.87
C CYS A 21 -0.45 4.57 -1.59
N VAL A 22 0.61 5.38 -1.49
CA VAL A 22 1.46 5.46 -0.31
C VAL A 22 1.23 6.80 0.37
N GLY A 23 0.67 6.74 1.57
CA GLY A 23 0.44 7.88 2.44
C GLY A 23 1.46 7.93 3.57
N ARG A 24 1.87 9.13 3.97
CA ARG A 24 2.64 9.35 5.20
C ARG A 24 1.77 10.07 6.22
N GLN A 25 1.64 9.48 7.40
CA GLN A 25 0.89 10.08 8.50
C GLN A 25 1.83 10.93 9.34
N LEU A 26 1.52 12.23 9.43
CA LEU A 26 2.26 13.16 10.27
C LEU A 26 1.60 13.27 11.66
N PRO A 27 2.37 13.50 12.75
CA PRO A 27 1.81 13.69 14.08
C PRO A 27 0.76 14.82 14.09
N ASN A 28 -0.42 14.56 14.66
CA ASN A 28 -1.53 15.51 14.77
C ASN A 28 -1.99 16.12 13.44
N LYS A 29 -1.72 15.44 12.33
CA LYS A 29 -2.10 15.87 10.98
C LYS A 29 -2.75 14.71 10.24
N GLY A 30 -3.39 15.03 9.11
CA GLY A 30 -3.92 14.04 8.19
C GLY A 30 -2.83 13.22 7.49
N VAL A 31 -3.27 12.32 6.63
CA VAL A 31 -2.40 11.53 5.74
C VAL A 31 -2.12 12.34 4.49
N THR A 32 -0.84 12.47 4.11
CA THR A 32 -0.44 13.07 2.83
C THR A 32 0.00 11.97 1.89
N ILE A 33 -0.51 11.95 0.65
CA ILE A 33 -0.04 11.02 -0.38
C ILE A 33 1.36 11.46 -0.81
N VAL A 34 2.32 10.56 -0.68
CA VAL A 34 3.73 10.81 -1.01
C VAL A 34 4.18 10.01 -2.24
N ASN A 35 3.48 8.94 -2.59
CA ASN A 35 3.72 8.18 -3.81
C ASN A 35 2.44 7.47 -4.30
N ALA A 36 2.40 7.14 -5.59
CA ALA A 36 1.40 6.29 -6.21
C ALA A 36 2.08 5.42 -7.28
N ILE A 37 1.82 4.10 -7.25
CA ILE A 37 2.38 3.13 -8.19
C ILE A 37 1.22 2.50 -8.95
N ASP A 38 1.21 2.62 -10.27
CA ASP A 38 0.17 2.11 -11.15
C ASP A 38 0.58 0.83 -11.87
N GLY A 39 -0.41 0.13 -12.41
CA GLY A 39 -0.20 -1.05 -13.25
C GLY A 39 -0.07 -2.37 -12.47
N PRO A 40 0.40 -3.45 -13.12
CA PRO A 40 0.44 -4.79 -12.52
C PRO A 40 1.26 -4.87 -11.23
N GLU A 41 2.33 -4.05 -11.12
CA GLU A 41 3.20 -3.99 -9.94
C GLU A 41 2.45 -3.56 -8.68
N ALA A 42 1.41 -2.72 -8.80
CA ALA A 42 0.62 -2.24 -7.66
C ALA A 42 0.06 -3.39 -6.82
N LYS A 43 -0.51 -4.41 -7.50
CA LYS A 43 -1.09 -5.59 -6.85
C LYS A 43 -0.01 -6.49 -6.27
N GLU A 44 1.04 -6.79 -7.05
CA GLU A 44 2.13 -7.65 -6.58
C GLU A 44 2.80 -7.09 -5.32
N LEU A 45 3.01 -5.77 -5.28
CA LEU A 45 3.59 -5.10 -4.12
C LEU A 45 2.64 -5.11 -2.93
N PHE A 46 1.35 -4.84 -3.14
CA PHE A 46 0.35 -4.89 -2.07
C PHE A 46 0.27 -6.27 -1.43
N GLU A 47 0.25 -7.33 -2.23
CA GLU A 47 0.21 -8.72 -1.75
C GLU A 47 1.43 -9.05 -0.88
N LYS A 48 2.63 -8.62 -1.29
CA LYS A 48 3.85 -8.76 -0.48
C LYS A 48 3.77 -8.05 0.87
N LEU A 49 3.04 -6.93 0.96
CA LEU A 49 2.89 -6.14 2.18
C LEU A 49 1.87 -6.72 3.16
N ILE A 50 0.77 -7.31 2.66
CA ILE A 50 -0.29 -7.87 3.51
C ILE A 50 -0.05 -9.34 3.90
N THR A 51 0.82 -10.04 3.18
CA THR A 51 1.12 -11.44 3.44
C THR A 51 1.85 -11.57 4.77
N LYS A 52 1.17 -12.17 5.76
CA LYS A 52 1.80 -12.46 7.06
C LYS A 52 2.94 -13.44 6.84
N LYS A 53 4.11 -13.14 7.40
CA LYS A 53 5.24 -14.08 7.41
C LYS A 53 4.76 -15.40 8.02
N ALA A 54 4.86 -16.48 7.25
CA ALA A 54 4.52 -17.80 7.75
C ALA A 54 5.38 -18.10 8.99
N VAL A 55 4.73 -18.36 10.12
CA VAL A 55 5.42 -18.87 11.31
C VAL A 55 5.77 -20.31 10.98
N LYS A 56 7.04 -20.60 10.69
CA LYS A 56 7.51 -22.00 10.62
C LYS A 56 7.28 -22.59 12.02
N LYS A 57 6.40 -23.59 12.09
CA LYS A 57 6.21 -24.42 13.28
C LYS A 57 7.42 -25.33 13.47
#